data_AF-A0A2E2WNW0-F1
#
_entry.id   AF-A0A2E2WNW0-F1
#
_cell.length_a   1.000
_cell.length_b   1.000
_cell.length_c   1.000
_cell.angle_alpha   90.00
_cell.angle_beta   90.00
_cell.angle_gamma   90.00
#
_symmetry.space_group_name_H-M   'P 1'
#
loop_
_entity.id
_entity.type
_entity.pdbx_description
1 polymer ?
#
loop_
_entity_poly.entity_id
_entity_poly.type
_entity_poly.pdbx_seq_one_letter_code
_entity_poly.pdbx_strand_id
1 'polypeptide(L)'
;MNDKIKAFTLVEVLVANLLAAVLLLILLEFFVFYQYVNRQINKLIDDQEKLRIKSSILYQAKLNAGYIGCRRLSNNFIVQPTGQTLITPSNIIQHFSEKRPPDFISGQPLGAIQVFRSMSAQTAEILNMPQKNELTVSYTPRFKVGNLLIVSDCQHAELVEVSHVSQSMKNKQQYLMFSQKLKSNYMQGKVGQLTVKAFYEMKNTRGKVGFYEDVLGGRREELFEEG
;
A
#
# COMPACT_ATOMS: atom_id res chain seq x y z
N MET A 1 11.05 -54.56 -65.49
CA MET A 1 10.11 -53.90 -64.57
C MET A 1 9.66 -52.63 -65.27
N ASN A 2 8.47 -52.65 -65.87
CA ASN A 2 7.91 -51.50 -66.59
C ASN A 2 7.05 -50.69 -65.61
N ASP A 3 7.62 -49.63 -65.06
CA ASP A 3 6.85 -48.63 -64.34
C ASP A 3 6.03 -47.83 -65.37
N LYS A 4 4.72 -48.09 -65.42
CA LYS A 4 3.77 -47.28 -66.17
C LYS A 4 3.75 -45.89 -65.53
N ILE A 5 4.32 -44.90 -66.22
CA ILE A 5 4.16 -43.49 -65.88
C ILE A 5 2.67 -43.15 -66.01
N LYS A 6 1.97 -43.03 -64.88
CA LYS A 6 0.58 -42.53 -64.85
C LYS A 6 0.63 -41.02 -65.06
N ALA A 7 0.09 -40.54 -66.18
CA ALA A 7 -0.12 -39.12 -66.39
C ALA A 7 -1.26 -38.64 -65.46
N PHE A 8 -0.98 -37.64 -64.63
CA PHE A 8 -2.00 -36.97 -63.81
C PHE A 8 -2.95 -36.19 -64.71
N THR A 9 -4.24 -36.26 -64.40
CA THR A 9 -5.26 -35.48 -65.10
C THR A 9 -5.29 -34.06 -64.54
N LEU A 10 -5.60 -33.07 -65.38
CA LEU A 10 -5.76 -31.66 -64.95
C LEU A 10 -6.78 -31.52 -63.80
N VAL A 11 -7.81 -32.37 -63.79
CA VAL A 11 -8.85 -32.41 -62.76
C VAL A 11 -8.27 -32.78 -61.40
N GLU A 12 -7.36 -33.77 -61.32
CA GLU A 12 -6.72 -34.15 -60.06
C GLU A 12 -5.87 -33.01 -59.47
N VAL A 13 -5.18 -32.24 -60.32
CA VAL A 13 -4.40 -31.06 -59.88
C VAL A 13 -5.31 -29.94 -59.36
N LEU A 14 -6.43 -29.67 -60.03
CA LEU A 14 -7.40 -28.67 -59.57
C LEU A 14 -8.04 -29.05 -58.24
N VAL A 15 -8.40 -30.34 -58.07
CA VAL A 15 -8.93 -30.86 -56.80
C VAL A 15 -7.89 -30.77 -55.70
N ALA A 16 -6.63 -31.12 -55.96
CA ALA A 16 -5.54 -31.01 -54.99
C ALA A 16 -5.30 -29.55 -54.55
N ASN A 17 -5.32 -28.60 -55.48
CA ASN A 17 -5.18 -27.17 -55.16
C ASN A 17 -6.37 -26.63 -54.34
N LEU A 18 -7.60 -27.04 -54.68
CA LEU A 18 -8.78 -26.67 -53.91
C LEU A 18 -8.68 -27.19 -52.47
N LEU A 19 -8.31 -28.46 -52.30
CA LEU A 19 -8.10 -29.07 -50.98
C LEU A 19 -6.99 -28.36 -50.20
N ALA A 20 -5.87 -28.03 -50.84
CA ALA A 20 -4.78 -27.29 -50.21
C ALA A 20 -5.22 -25.89 -49.77
N ALA A 21 -6.00 -25.18 -50.59
CA ALA A 21 -6.54 -23.87 -50.25
C ALA A 21 -7.52 -23.93 -49.07
N VAL A 22 -8.41 -24.94 -49.04
CA VAL A 22 -9.32 -25.18 -47.92
C VAL A 22 -8.55 -25.47 -46.63
N LEU A 23 -7.53 -26.34 -46.69
CA LEU A 23 -6.69 -26.65 -45.53
C LEU A 23 -5.94 -25.40 -45.03
N LEU A 24 -5.43 -24.56 -45.94
CA LEU A 24 -4.74 -23.33 -45.57
C LEU A 24 -5.67 -22.33 -44.89
N LEU A 25 -6.90 -22.16 -45.40
CA LEU A 25 -7.91 -21.31 -44.78
C LEU A 25 -8.25 -21.78 -43.36
N ILE A 26 -8.46 -23.08 -43.17
CA ILE A 26 -8.72 -23.67 -41.86
C ILE A 26 -7.54 -23.38 -40.90
N LEU A 27 -6.30 -23.60 -41.35
CA LEU A 27 -5.12 -23.32 -40.53
C LEU A 27 -5.00 -21.83 -40.17
N LEU A 28 -5.34 -20.93 -41.08
CA LEU A 28 -5.33 -19.49 -40.85
C LEU A 28 -6.40 -19.09 -39.81
N GLU A 29 -7.60 -19.65 -39.90
CA GLU A 29 -8.66 -19.43 -38.90
C GLU A 29 -8.23 -19.91 -37.52
N PHE A 30 -7.64 -21.11 -37.42
CA PHE A 30 -7.09 -21.62 -36.16
C PHE A 30 -5.99 -20.72 -35.60
N PHE A 31 -5.11 -20.22 -36.45
CA PHE A 31 -4.03 -19.32 -36.03
C PHE A 31 -4.57 -18.00 -35.49
N VAL A 32 -5.51 -17.36 -36.19
CA VAL A 32 -6.15 -16.10 -35.74
C VAL A 32 -6.93 -16.32 -34.44
N PHE A 33 -7.69 -17.42 -34.36
CA PHE A 33 -8.42 -17.79 -33.15
C PHE A 33 -7.47 -17.99 -31.96
N TYR A 34 -6.39 -18.74 -32.15
CA TYR A 34 -5.40 -18.97 -31.09
C TYR A 34 -4.74 -17.67 -30.62
N GLN A 35 -4.40 -16.76 -31.53
CA GLN A 35 -3.88 -15.44 -31.15
C GLN A 35 -4.89 -14.63 -30.33
N TYR A 36 -6.17 -14.64 -30.72
CA TYR A 36 -7.22 -13.96 -29.98
C TYR A 36 -7.39 -14.55 -28.57
N VAL A 37 -7.49 -15.87 -28.46
CA VAL A 37 -7.61 -16.57 -27.17
C VAL A 37 -6.39 -16.29 -26.28
N ASN A 38 -5.18 -16.37 -26.83
CA ASN A 38 -3.96 -16.09 -26.08
C ASN A 38 -3.93 -14.65 -25.53
N ARG A 39 -4.39 -13.66 -26.31
CA ARG A 39 -4.50 -12.27 -25.82
C ARG A 39 -5.51 -12.13 -24.68
N GLN A 40 -6.65 -12.81 -24.76
CA GLN A 40 -7.66 -12.79 -23.69
C GLN A 40 -7.14 -13.47 -22.42
N ILE A 41 -6.44 -14.60 -22.56
CA ILE A 41 -5.81 -15.30 -21.45
C ILE A 41 -4.77 -14.41 -20.78
N ASN A 42 -3.88 -13.78 -21.55
CA ASN A 42 -2.86 -12.89 -20.99
C ASN A 42 -3.49 -11.71 -20.24
N LYS A 43 -4.54 -11.09 -20.79
CA LYS A 43 -5.25 -10.01 -20.10
C LYS A 43 -5.84 -10.47 -18.77
N LEU A 44 -6.46 -11.66 -18.74
CA LEU A 44 -7.04 -12.22 -17.53
C LEU A 44 -5.96 -12.55 -16.48
N ILE A 45 -4.80 -13.06 -16.91
CA ILE A 45 -3.65 -13.30 -16.04
C ILE A 45 -3.15 -11.99 -15.43
N ASP A 46 -3.00 -10.94 -16.24
CA ASP A 46 -2.55 -9.62 -15.77
C ASP A 46 -3.52 -9.03 -14.74
N ASP A 47 -4.83 -9.11 -15.00
CA ASP A 47 -5.87 -8.61 -14.08
C ASP A 47 -5.88 -9.41 -12.77
N GLN A 48 -5.70 -10.73 -12.82
CA GLN A 48 -5.61 -11.58 -11.64
C GLN A 48 -4.35 -11.29 -10.82
N GLU A 49 -3.21 -11.04 -11.47
CA GLU A 49 -1.97 -10.68 -10.79
C GLU A 49 -2.10 -9.33 -10.06
N LYS A 50 -2.71 -8.32 -10.69
CA LYS A 50 -2.98 -7.02 -10.05
C LYS A 50 -3.84 -7.18 -8.81
N LEU A 51 -4.90 -7.98 -8.87
CA LEU A 51 -5.75 -8.27 -7.71
C LEU A 51 -4.98 -8.99 -6.59
N ARG A 52 -4.07 -9.92 -6.95
CA ARG A 52 -3.20 -10.60 -5.99
C ARG A 52 -2.25 -9.62 -5.31
N ILE A 53 -1.65 -8.69 -6.06
CA ILE A 53 -0.75 -7.66 -5.52
C ILE A 53 -1.52 -6.71 -4.59
N LYS A 54 -2.68 -6.20 -5.04
CA LYS A 54 -3.59 -5.35 -4.25
C LYS A 54 -3.97 -5.97 -2.93
N SER A 55 -4.43 -7.23 -2.96
CA SER A 55 -4.84 -7.96 -1.76
C SER A 55 -3.67 -8.21 -0.82
N SER A 56 -2.48 -8.52 -1.35
CA SER A 56 -1.25 -8.67 -0.55
C SER A 56 -0.87 -7.36 0.16
N ILE A 57 -0.89 -6.23 -0.54
CA ILE A 57 -0.57 -4.91 0.03
C ILE A 57 -1.57 -4.53 1.12
N LEU A 58 -2.87 -4.65 0.86
CA LEU A 58 -3.91 -4.38 1.85
C LEU A 58 -3.83 -5.33 3.05
N TYR A 59 -3.50 -6.60 2.82
CA TYR A 59 -3.30 -7.56 3.89
C TYR A 59 -2.11 -7.20 4.78
N GLN A 60 -0.97 -6.81 4.19
CA GLN A 60 0.19 -6.32 4.94
C GLN A 60 -0.12 -5.04 5.71
N ALA A 61 -0.83 -4.09 5.10
CA ALA A 61 -1.29 -2.88 5.78
C ALA A 61 -2.19 -3.22 6.98
N LYS A 62 -3.12 -4.16 6.81
CA LYS A 62 -3.99 -4.69 7.87
C LYS A 62 -3.20 -5.36 8.99
N LEU A 63 -2.17 -6.16 8.67
CA LEU A 63 -1.33 -6.80 9.68
C LEU A 63 -0.55 -5.77 10.50
N ASN A 64 -0.05 -4.71 9.87
CA ASN A 64 0.71 -3.65 10.55
C ASN A 64 -0.17 -2.62 11.26
N ALA A 65 -1.46 -2.56 10.92
CA ALA A 65 -2.41 -1.63 11.50
C ALA A 65 -2.48 -1.82 13.03
N GLY A 66 -2.29 -0.73 13.78
CA GLY A 66 -2.35 -0.73 15.23
C GLY A 66 -1.08 -1.22 15.91
N TYR A 67 0.01 -1.45 15.15
CA TYR A 67 1.33 -1.57 15.74
C TYR A 67 1.72 -0.27 16.45
N ILE A 68 2.27 -0.39 17.65
CA ILE A 68 2.62 0.73 18.53
C ILE A 68 3.96 0.45 19.22
N GLY A 69 4.93 -0.11 18.49
CA GLY A 69 6.27 -0.38 19.00
C GLY A 69 6.43 -1.69 19.77
N CYS A 70 5.75 -1.82 20.91
CA CYS A 70 5.92 -2.95 21.84
C CYS A 70 4.81 -4.01 21.77
N ARG A 71 3.59 -3.59 21.43
CA ARG A 71 2.41 -4.44 21.31
C ARG A 71 1.55 -3.97 20.15
N ARG A 72 0.44 -4.65 19.90
CA ARG A 72 -0.66 -4.17 19.05
C ARG A 72 -1.75 -3.56 19.92
N LEU A 73 -2.38 -2.51 19.42
CA LEU A 73 -3.56 -1.90 20.04
C LEU A 73 -4.66 -2.96 20.27
N SER A 74 -5.31 -2.90 21.43
CA SER A 74 -6.38 -3.83 21.83
C SER A 74 -7.37 -3.12 22.74
N ASN A 75 -8.50 -3.74 23.07
CA ASN A 75 -9.50 -3.10 23.94
C ASN A 75 -8.94 -2.73 25.33
N ASN A 76 -7.92 -3.45 25.79
CA ASN A 76 -7.25 -3.21 27.08
C ASN A 76 -5.97 -2.37 26.94
N PHE A 77 -5.60 -2.01 25.71
CA PHE A 77 -4.43 -1.20 25.41
C PHE A 77 -4.84 -0.15 24.37
N ILE A 78 -5.21 1.03 24.87
CA ILE A 78 -5.63 2.17 24.05
C ILE A 78 -4.53 3.23 24.00
N VAL A 79 -4.44 3.93 22.87
CA VAL A 79 -3.59 5.11 22.76
C VAL A 79 -4.39 6.28 23.33
N GLN A 80 -3.87 6.86 24.39
CA GLN A 80 -4.46 8.05 25.00
C GLN A 80 -4.43 9.20 23.97
N PRO A 81 -5.56 9.87 23.73
CA PRO A 81 -5.68 10.89 22.72
C PRO A 81 -4.90 12.16 23.10
N THR A 82 -4.44 12.88 22.07
CA THR A 82 -3.98 14.26 22.16
C THR A 82 -4.94 15.13 21.37
N GLY A 83 -5.59 16.09 22.04
CA GLY A 83 -6.64 16.90 21.43
C GLY A 83 -7.87 16.08 21.01
N GLN A 84 -8.30 16.22 19.75
CA GLN A 84 -9.47 15.53 19.19
C GLN A 84 -9.13 14.18 18.52
N THR A 85 -7.84 13.89 18.32
CA THR A 85 -7.40 12.69 17.61
C THR A 85 -7.37 11.50 18.56
N LEU A 86 -8.37 10.63 18.43
CA LEU A 86 -8.47 9.38 19.16
C LEU A 86 -8.03 8.21 18.29
N ILE A 87 -7.18 7.33 18.82
CA ILE A 87 -6.80 6.05 18.16
C ILE A 87 -7.27 4.90 19.05
N THR A 88 -8.33 4.21 18.62
CA THR A 88 -8.96 3.07 19.29
C THR A 88 -8.91 1.83 18.42
N PRO A 89 -9.07 0.63 18.99
CA PRO A 89 -9.16 -0.62 18.23
C PRO A 89 -10.20 -0.58 17.10
N SER A 90 -11.31 0.11 17.33
CA SER A 90 -12.39 0.31 16.37
C SER A 90 -12.05 1.25 15.21
N ASN A 91 -11.00 2.07 15.31
CA ASN A 91 -10.65 3.07 14.31
C ASN A 91 -9.23 2.92 13.71
N ILE A 92 -8.51 1.85 14.08
CA ILE A 92 -7.22 1.51 13.48
C ILE A 92 -7.36 1.38 11.97
N ILE A 93 -8.44 0.73 11.54
CA ILE A 93 -8.84 0.57 10.16
C ILE A 93 -10.17 1.28 9.99
N GLN A 94 -10.22 2.24 9.09
CA GLN A 94 -11.45 2.96 8.78
C GLN A 94 -11.75 2.87 7.29
N HIS A 95 -13.03 2.72 7.00
CA HIS A 95 -13.55 2.74 5.64
C HIS A 95 -14.24 4.07 5.40
N PHE A 96 -13.79 4.79 4.38
CA PHE A 96 -14.43 6.02 3.93
C PHE A 96 -15.07 5.78 2.57
N SER A 97 -16.19 6.47 2.34
CA SER A 97 -16.81 6.54 1.02
C SER A 97 -16.04 7.54 0.16
N GLU A 98 -15.97 7.29 -1.14
CA GLU A 98 -15.48 8.25 -2.16
C GLU A 98 -16.08 9.65 -2.04
N LYS A 99 -17.31 9.78 -1.51
CA LYS A 99 -18.01 11.06 -1.36
C LYS A 99 -17.52 11.89 -0.18
N ARG A 100 -16.79 11.27 0.75
CA ARG A 100 -16.27 11.90 1.97
C ARG A 100 -14.85 11.36 2.24
N PRO A 101 -13.89 11.63 1.35
CA PRO A 101 -12.51 11.24 1.59
C PRO A 101 -11.94 12.00 2.80
N PRO A 102 -11.01 11.42 3.54
CA PRO A 102 -10.20 12.15 4.52
C PRO A 102 -9.49 13.35 3.87
N ASP A 103 -9.35 14.44 4.63
CA ASP A 103 -8.81 15.72 4.12
C ASP A 103 -7.38 15.64 3.56
N PHE A 104 -6.60 14.64 3.97
CA PHE A 104 -5.23 14.46 3.48
C PHE A 104 -5.14 13.73 2.13
N ILE A 105 -6.25 13.18 1.64
CA ILE A 105 -6.30 12.53 0.33
C ILE A 105 -6.45 13.58 -0.75
N SER A 106 -5.57 13.53 -1.73
CA SER A 106 -5.63 14.43 -2.89
C SER A 106 -6.27 13.72 -4.08
N GLY A 107 -7.27 14.35 -4.70
CA GLY A 107 -7.93 13.85 -5.91
C GLY A 107 -9.35 13.33 -5.67
N GLN A 108 -9.87 12.56 -6.63
CA GLN A 108 -11.24 12.03 -6.61
C GLN A 108 -11.22 10.51 -6.64
N PRO A 109 -11.32 9.85 -5.47
CA PRO A 109 -11.41 8.40 -5.38
C PRO A 109 -12.64 7.88 -6.16
N LEU A 110 -12.49 6.73 -6.80
CA LEU A 110 -13.56 6.05 -7.57
C LEU A 110 -14.31 4.99 -6.75
N GLY A 111 -13.97 4.84 -5.47
CA GLY A 111 -14.54 3.79 -4.64
C GLY A 111 -14.20 3.90 -3.16
N ALA A 112 -14.31 2.79 -2.45
CA ALA A 112 -14.04 2.73 -1.02
C ALA A 112 -12.57 3.02 -0.72
N ILE A 113 -12.35 3.86 0.29
CA ILE A 113 -11.02 4.24 0.76
C ILE A 113 -10.77 3.49 2.06
N GLN A 114 -9.63 2.82 2.16
CA GLN A 114 -9.21 2.12 3.38
C GLN A 114 -8.07 2.86 4.04
N VAL A 115 -8.30 3.33 5.27
CA VAL A 115 -7.31 4.06 6.07
C VAL A 115 -6.79 3.17 7.17
N PHE A 116 -5.48 3.03 7.26
CA PHE A 116 -4.76 2.23 8.24
C PHE A 116 -3.87 3.14 9.09
N ARG A 117 -3.95 3.00 10.41
CA ARG A 117 -3.15 3.76 11.37
C ARG A 117 -2.17 2.82 12.08
N SER A 118 -0.91 3.20 12.15
CA SER A 118 0.10 2.49 12.92
C SER A 118 1.21 3.43 13.34
N MET A 119 2.00 3.03 14.33
CA MET A 119 3.31 3.63 14.57
C MET A 119 4.28 3.18 13.48
N SER A 120 5.20 4.07 13.09
CA SER A 120 6.30 3.72 12.20
C SER A 120 7.13 2.56 12.77
N ALA A 121 7.60 1.67 11.90
CA ALA A 121 8.54 0.61 12.28
C ALA A 121 9.91 1.17 12.68
N GLN A 122 10.26 2.37 12.18
CA GLN A 122 11.45 3.10 12.61
C GLN A 122 11.10 3.88 13.87
N THR A 123 11.64 3.43 15.00
CA THR A 123 11.35 3.98 16.32
C THR A 123 12.62 4.46 16.98
N ALA A 124 12.55 5.55 17.74
CA ALA A 124 13.61 5.98 18.62
C ALA A 124 13.41 5.39 20.01
N GLU A 125 14.50 5.01 20.67
CA GLU A 125 14.48 4.57 22.07
C GLU A 125 14.45 5.79 22.98
N ILE A 126 13.65 5.72 24.05
CA ILE A 126 13.64 6.75 25.08
C ILE A 126 14.85 6.53 25.98
N LEU A 127 15.68 7.57 26.10
CA LEU A 127 16.90 7.56 26.89
C LEU A 127 16.68 8.23 28.25
N ASN A 128 15.91 9.32 28.26
CA ASN A 128 15.58 10.04 29.48
C ASN A 128 14.28 10.84 29.30
N MET A 129 13.59 11.10 30.41
CA MET A 129 12.36 11.88 30.47
C MET A 129 12.49 12.90 31.61
N PRO A 130 13.20 14.03 31.39
CA PRO A 130 13.45 15.00 32.46
C PRO A 130 12.16 15.64 32.98
N GLN A 131 11.17 15.82 32.10
CA GLN A 131 9.85 16.34 32.43
C GLN A 131 8.74 15.60 31.67
N LYS A 132 7.49 15.71 32.12
CA LYS A 132 6.36 15.04 31.47
C LYS A 132 6.06 15.53 30.05
N ASN A 133 6.58 16.68 29.65
CA ASN A 133 6.47 17.26 28.31
C ASN A 133 7.78 17.18 27.52
N GLU A 134 8.81 16.50 28.03
CA GLU A 134 10.15 16.47 27.45
C GLU A 134 10.68 15.03 27.38
N LEU A 135 11.20 14.64 26.22
CA LEU A 135 11.85 13.35 26.02
C LEU A 135 13.22 13.53 25.37
N THR A 136 14.21 12.85 25.92
CA THR A 136 15.48 12.61 25.24
C THR A 136 15.41 11.24 24.60
N VAL A 137 15.56 11.17 23.28
CA VAL A 137 15.45 9.95 22.49
C VAL A 137 16.70 9.72 21.66
N SER A 138 16.88 8.50 21.15
CA SER A 138 17.95 8.17 20.21
C SER A 138 17.89 9.02 18.94
N TYR A 139 19.05 9.27 18.31
CA TYR A 139 19.15 10.14 17.13
C TYR A 139 18.34 9.71 15.91
N THR A 140 18.02 8.43 15.77
CA THR A 140 17.33 7.89 14.60
C THR A 140 16.04 7.20 15.03
N PRO A 141 14.90 7.46 14.36
CA PRO A 141 14.71 8.39 13.24
C PRO A 141 14.76 9.87 13.67
N ARG A 142 14.87 10.79 12.70
CA ARG A 142 14.87 12.23 12.98
C ARG A 142 13.46 12.79 12.97
N PHE A 143 13.04 13.36 14.10
CA PHE A 143 11.73 14.00 14.23
C PHE A 143 11.81 15.50 13.91
N LYS A 144 10.66 16.08 13.56
CA LYS A 144 10.49 17.50 13.26
C LYS A 144 9.34 18.08 14.08
N VAL A 145 9.36 19.39 14.26
CA VAL A 145 8.24 20.15 14.83
C VAL A 145 6.96 19.90 14.01
N GLY A 146 5.83 19.75 14.69
CA GLY A 146 4.52 19.42 14.10
C GLY A 146 4.33 17.93 13.77
N ASN A 147 5.33 17.07 14.02
CA ASN A 147 5.12 15.62 13.87
C ASN A 147 4.21 15.09 14.98
N LEU A 148 3.22 14.30 14.59
CA LEU A 148 2.43 13.47 15.50
C LEU A 148 3.21 12.19 15.80
N LEU A 149 3.55 11.98 17.07
CA LEU A 149 4.30 10.83 17.55
C LEU A 149 3.45 10.00 18.50
N ILE A 150 3.67 8.69 18.47
CA ILE A 150 3.21 7.76 19.49
C ILE A 150 4.39 7.50 20.42
N VAL A 151 4.21 7.83 21.69
CA VAL A 151 5.11 7.46 22.79
C VAL A 151 4.50 6.23 23.46
N SER A 152 5.23 5.14 23.54
CA SER A 152 4.68 3.87 23.99
C SER A 152 5.66 3.04 24.80
N ASP A 153 5.17 2.37 25.83
CA ASP A 153 5.79 1.22 26.48
C ASP A 153 4.82 0.03 26.44
N CYS A 154 5.20 -1.12 26.99
CA CYS A 154 4.37 -2.34 26.98
C CYS A 154 3.01 -2.22 27.70
N GLN A 155 2.76 -1.14 28.44
CA GLN A 155 1.56 -0.92 29.26
C GLN A 155 0.75 0.32 28.83
N HIS A 156 1.40 1.35 28.32
CA HIS A 156 0.81 2.64 27.99
C HIS A 156 1.23 3.09 26.59
N ALA A 157 0.33 3.80 25.91
CA ALA A 157 0.70 4.59 24.75
C ALA A 157 -0.06 5.92 24.74
N GLU A 158 0.63 6.95 24.30
CA GLU A 158 0.13 8.31 24.20
C GLU A 158 0.46 8.87 22.83
N LEU A 159 -0.54 9.47 22.17
CA LEU A 159 -0.30 10.29 21.00
C LEU A 159 0.15 11.67 21.49
N VAL A 160 1.16 12.28 20.87
CA VAL A 160 1.62 13.64 21.20
C VAL A 160 2.08 14.37 19.95
N GLU A 161 2.06 15.70 19.98
CA GLU A 161 2.59 16.55 18.91
C GLU A 161 3.87 17.25 19.38
N VAL A 162 4.90 17.20 18.53
CA VAL A 162 6.20 17.83 18.80
C VAL A 162 6.11 19.35 18.62
N SER A 163 6.35 20.09 19.70
CA SER A 163 6.42 21.56 19.67
C SER A 163 7.85 22.06 19.41
N HIS A 164 8.86 21.33 19.87
CA HIS A 164 10.26 21.71 19.71
C HIS A 164 11.17 20.48 19.55
N VAL A 165 12.23 20.62 18.75
CA VAL A 165 13.27 19.61 18.56
C VAL A 165 14.63 20.26 18.66
N SER A 166 15.48 19.74 19.56
CA SER A 166 16.90 20.06 19.62
C SER A 166 17.71 18.77 19.40
N GLN A 167 18.82 18.85 18.68
CA GLN A 167 19.60 17.68 18.29
C GLN A 167 21.04 17.81 18.76
N SER A 168 21.59 16.75 19.35
CA SER A 168 23.00 16.66 19.72
C SER A 168 23.69 15.57 18.91
N MET A 169 24.47 15.97 17.91
CA MET A 169 25.27 15.06 17.09
C MET A 169 26.34 14.34 17.92
N LYS A 170 26.93 15.03 18.92
CA LYS A 170 27.98 14.49 19.78
C LYS A 170 27.49 13.30 20.60
N ASN A 171 26.28 13.41 21.15
CA ASN A 171 25.71 12.36 21.99
C ASN A 171 24.84 11.37 21.20
N LYS A 172 24.57 11.64 19.91
CA LYS A 172 23.60 10.91 19.08
C LYS A 172 22.22 10.86 19.75
N GLN A 173 21.71 12.01 20.15
CA GLN A 173 20.42 12.15 20.84
C GLN A 173 19.60 13.29 20.25
N GLN A 174 18.29 13.21 20.45
CA GLN A 174 17.34 14.29 20.18
C GLN A 174 16.55 14.61 21.44
N TYR A 175 16.36 15.89 21.70
CA TYR A 175 15.50 16.42 22.75
C TYR A 175 14.20 16.87 22.09
N LEU A 176 13.10 16.24 22.47
CA LEU A 176 11.76 16.52 22.00
C LEU A 176 10.98 17.21 23.11
N MET A 177 10.30 18.30 22.78
CA MET A 177 9.31 18.91 23.66
C MET A 177 7.94 18.78 23.02
N PHE A 178 6.92 18.58 23.85
CA PHE A 178 5.54 18.42 23.43
C PHE A 178 4.69 19.61 23.89
N SER A 179 3.63 19.90 23.14
CA SER A 179 2.62 20.89 23.51
C SER A 179 1.81 20.47 24.75
N GLN A 180 1.72 19.16 25.01
CA GLN A 180 0.93 18.56 26.08
C GLN A 180 1.81 17.68 26.97
N LYS A 181 1.48 17.61 28.27
CA LYS A 181 2.17 16.75 29.23
C LYS A 181 1.70 15.30 29.04
N LEU A 182 2.65 14.38 28.94
CA LEU A 182 2.42 12.94 29.03
C LEU A 182 1.84 12.60 30.41
N LYS A 183 0.88 11.68 30.44
CA LYS A 183 0.23 11.18 31.66
C LYS A 183 1.15 10.19 32.35
N SER A 184 1.75 9.28 31.59
CA SER A 184 2.63 8.20 32.07
C SER A 184 4.12 8.58 32.01
N ASN A 185 4.95 7.81 32.72
CA ASN A 185 6.41 7.92 32.70
C ASN A 185 6.99 6.77 31.86
N TYR A 186 7.70 7.08 30.78
CA TYR A 186 8.16 6.09 29.80
C TYR A 186 9.66 5.79 29.92
N MET A 187 10.09 5.23 31.06
CA MET A 187 11.53 5.00 31.34
C MET A 187 12.21 4.01 30.37
N GLN A 188 11.45 3.11 29.75
CA GLN A 188 11.93 2.13 28.76
C GLN A 188 10.98 2.05 27.54
N GLY A 189 10.50 3.21 27.10
CA GLY A 189 9.58 3.29 25.97
C GLY A 189 10.27 3.48 24.63
N LYS A 190 9.45 3.46 23.59
CA LYS A 190 9.80 3.81 22.23
C LYS A 190 8.95 4.99 21.78
N VAL A 191 9.52 5.79 20.90
CA VAL A 191 8.83 6.89 20.22
C VAL A 191 8.86 6.61 18.73
N GLY A 192 7.70 6.62 18.08
CA GLY A 192 7.61 6.47 16.64
C GLY A 192 6.62 7.47 16.06
N GLN A 193 6.81 7.86 14.81
CA GLN A 193 5.85 8.71 14.12
C GLN A 193 4.52 7.96 13.91
N LEU A 194 3.40 8.66 14.06
CA LEU A 194 2.11 8.15 13.62
C LEU A 194 2.09 8.10 12.09
N THR A 195 1.96 6.90 11.55
CA THR A 195 1.78 6.64 10.14
C THR A 195 0.30 6.39 9.86
N VAL A 196 -0.28 7.20 8.99
CA VAL A 196 -1.65 7.01 8.49
C VAL A 196 -1.56 6.80 6.98
N LYS A 197 -1.93 5.60 6.52
CA LYS A 197 -1.92 5.21 5.11
C LYS A 197 -3.35 5.08 4.60
N ALA A 198 -3.68 5.69 3.49
CA ALA A 198 -4.93 5.51 2.78
C ALA A 198 -4.68 4.78 1.46
N PHE A 199 -5.51 3.78 1.17
CA PHE A 199 -5.49 3.06 -0.10
C PHE A 199 -6.83 3.23 -0.81
N TYR A 200 -6.78 3.58 -2.10
CA TYR A 200 -7.96 3.85 -2.91
C TYR A 200 -7.66 3.75 -4.41
N GLU A 201 -8.71 3.71 -5.22
CA GLU A 201 -8.63 3.76 -6.68
C GLU A 201 -8.93 5.19 -7.17
N MET A 202 -8.21 5.64 -8.20
CA MET A 202 -8.43 6.94 -8.83
C MET A 202 -8.03 6.88 -10.31
N LYS A 203 -8.57 7.76 -11.16
CA LYS A 203 -8.06 7.91 -12.53
C LYS A 203 -6.73 8.68 -12.55
N ASN A 204 -5.74 8.15 -13.25
CA ASN A 204 -4.50 8.84 -13.52
C ASN A 204 -4.66 9.91 -14.61
N THR A 205 -3.58 10.63 -14.93
CA THR A 205 -3.58 11.68 -15.97
C THR A 205 -3.91 11.16 -17.37
N ARG A 206 -3.80 9.84 -17.60
CA ARG A 206 -4.15 9.15 -18.85
C ARG A 206 -5.60 8.64 -18.85
N GLY A 207 -6.37 8.94 -17.81
CA GLY A 207 -7.77 8.52 -17.67
C GLY A 207 -7.97 7.06 -17.26
N LYS A 208 -6.88 6.32 -16.98
CA LYS A 208 -6.92 4.92 -16.55
C LYS A 208 -7.02 4.83 -15.04
N VAL A 209 -7.68 3.79 -14.54
CA VAL A 209 -7.80 3.57 -13.09
C VAL A 209 -6.44 3.12 -12.57
N GLY A 210 -6.03 3.63 -11.42
CA GLY A 210 -4.82 3.20 -10.72
C GLY A 210 -5.12 3.00 -9.24
N PHE A 211 -4.35 2.14 -8.61
CA PHE A 211 -4.38 1.92 -7.17
C PHE A 211 -3.32 2.79 -6.50
N TYR A 212 -3.74 3.63 -5.56
CA TYR A 212 -2.92 4.66 -4.93
C TYR A 212 -2.73 4.40 -3.44
N GLU A 213 -1.57 4.80 -2.93
CA GLU A 213 -1.27 4.95 -1.51
C GLU A 213 -1.03 6.43 -1.19
N ASP A 214 -1.78 6.98 -0.23
CA ASP A 214 -1.52 8.29 0.37
C ASP A 214 -1.06 8.12 1.82
N VAL A 215 0.04 8.76 2.18
CA VAL A 215 0.53 8.82 3.56
C VAL A 215 0.28 10.22 4.12
N LEU A 216 -0.29 10.32 5.32
CA LEU A 216 -0.50 11.61 5.99
C LEU A 216 0.83 12.36 6.15
N GLY A 217 0.92 13.56 5.56
CA GLY A 217 2.16 14.37 5.52
C GLY A 217 3.24 13.84 4.56
N GLY A 218 2.92 12.81 3.78
CA GLY A 218 3.79 12.21 2.77
C GLY A 218 3.37 12.56 1.34
N ARG A 219 3.93 11.82 0.38
CA ARG A 219 3.56 11.92 -1.04
C ARG A 219 2.57 10.81 -1.38
N ARG A 220 1.69 11.12 -2.35
CA ARG A 220 0.89 10.14 -3.06
C ARG A 220 1.77 9.28 -3.95
N GLU A 221 1.59 7.97 -3.90
CA GLU A 221 2.29 7.02 -4.77
C GLU A 221 1.27 6.18 -5.55
N GLU A 222 1.45 6.10 -6.87
CA GLU A 222 0.72 5.15 -7.71
C GLU A 222 1.41 3.80 -7.61
N LEU A 223 0.71 2.80 -7.07
CA LEU A 223 1.27 1.47 -6.87
C LEU A 223 1.24 0.67 -8.17
N PHE A 224 0.12 0.73 -8.90
CA PHE A 224 -0.03 0.14 -10.23
C PHE A 224 -1.28 0.68 -10.93
N GLU A 225 -1.29 0.57 -12.26
CA GLU A 225 -2.42 0.93 -13.12
C GLU A 225 -3.37 -0.28 -13.27
N GLU A 226 -4.65 -0.10 -12.96
CA GLU A 226 -5.73 -1.03 -13.31
C GLU A 226 -6.11 -0.81 -14.79
N GLY A 227 -6.19 -1.92 -15.53
CA GLY A 227 -6.21 -1.94 -17.00
C GLY A 227 -7.46 -1.37 -17.64
#